data_AF-A0A061NEB2-F1
#
_entry.id   AF-A0A061NEB2-F1
#
_cell.length_a   1.000
_cell.length_b   1.000
_cell.length_c   1.000
_cell.angle_alpha   90.00
_cell.angle_beta   90.00
_cell.angle_gamma   90.00
#
_symmetry.space_group_name_H-M   'P 1'
#
loop_
_entity.id
_entity.type
_entity.pdbx_description
1 polymer ?
#
loop_
_entity_poly.entity_id
_entity_poly.type
_entity_poly.pdbx_seq_one_letter_code
_entity_poly.pdbx_strand_id
1 'polypeptide(L)'
;MANVIELDGKEFELDLNLNALADVEEETGVSVTDLQGNMSMKVLRSLLYNGIKQTSPEVTETYIGKHITIQKLNEITPILNESLGGSKKLIRSRSMTWEDIKRIGYGLLNLKPKELFYEISVKDFNEMYEAHLFQRAWDDDSTNHRTAWQTSHILNGIKSSAGSKSKNIEVKDIYESRFDVGGRIQDVSKRETFTKIDEKYKQKQLKSLISKFDKGR
;
A
#
# COMPACT_ATOMS: atom_id res chain seq x y z
N MET A 1 21.47 -5.57 2.34
CA MET A 1 22.75 -5.53 1.60
C MET A 1 23.06 -4.05 1.41
N ALA A 2 24.30 -3.62 1.64
CA ALA A 2 24.69 -2.25 1.35
C ALA A 2 24.63 -2.03 -0.17
N ASN A 3 23.97 -0.95 -0.61
CA ASN A 3 23.85 -0.63 -2.03
C ASN A 3 25.10 0.12 -2.45
N VAL A 4 26.08 -0.59 -3.02
CA VAL A 4 27.37 -0.02 -3.41
C VAL A 4 27.32 0.42 -4.87
N ILE A 5 27.79 1.64 -5.15
CA ILE A 5 27.89 2.20 -6.49
C ILE A 5 29.36 2.50 -6.79
N GLU A 6 29.84 2.06 -7.94
CA GLU A 6 31.20 2.35 -8.39
C GLU A 6 31.24 3.60 -9.30
N LEU A 7 31.95 4.65 -8.86
CA LEU A 7 32.22 5.86 -9.64
C LEU A 7 33.73 6.05 -9.74
N ASP A 8 34.28 6.15 -10.95
CA ASP A 8 35.71 6.37 -11.20
C ASP A 8 36.66 5.37 -10.50
N GLY A 9 36.27 4.09 -10.43
CA GLY A 9 37.05 3.06 -9.73
C GLY A 9 37.01 3.14 -8.20
N LYS A 10 36.14 4.00 -7.64
CA LYS A 10 35.87 4.10 -6.21
C LYS A 10 34.48 3.57 -5.91
N GLU A 11 34.38 2.77 -4.86
CA GLU A 11 33.13 2.26 -4.33
C GLU A 11 32.54 3.26 -3.33
N PHE A 12 31.27 3.59 -3.50
CA PHE A 12 30.52 4.45 -2.59
C PHE A 12 29.30 3.70 -2.07
N GLU A 13 29.07 3.78 -0.76
CA GLU A 13 27.86 3.25 -0.15
C GLU A 13 26.72 4.26 -0.35
N LEU A 14 25.67 3.84 -1.04
CA LEU A 14 24.45 4.62 -1.22
C LEU A 14 23.52 4.36 -0.04
N ASP A 15 23.38 5.36 0.83
CA ASP A 15 22.41 5.36 1.93
C ASP A 15 21.27 6.36 1.64
N LEU A 16 20.13 5.84 1.18
CA LEU A 16 18.92 6.64 0.95
C LEU A 16 18.03 6.57 2.20
N ASN A 17 18.33 7.41 3.19
CA ASN A 17 17.42 7.68 4.29
C ASN A 17 16.46 8.84 3.95
N LEU A 18 15.52 9.11 4.85
CA LEU A 18 14.51 10.14 4.62
C LEU A 18 15.06 11.57 4.55
N ASN A 19 16.21 11.85 5.17
CA ASN A 19 16.85 13.17 5.04
C ASN A 19 17.40 13.38 3.62
N ALA A 20 18.04 12.35 3.04
CA ALA A 20 18.52 12.44 1.66
C ALA A 20 17.37 12.72 0.69
N LEU A 21 16.22 12.09 0.93
CA LEU A 21 15.04 12.29 0.10
C LEU A 21 14.39 13.66 0.29
N ALA A 22 14.34 14.18 1.52
CA ALA A 22 13.84 15.52 1.79
C ALA A 22 14.70 16.57 1.06
N ASP A 23 16.03 16.44 1.12
CA ASP A 23 16.95 17.34 0.42
C ASP A 23 16.73 17.30 -1.11
N VAL A 24 16.50 16.10 -1.67
CA VAL A 24 16.19 15.93 -3.10
C VAL A 24 14.86 16.60 -3.46
N GLU A 25 13.82 16.43 -2.66
CA GLU A 25 12.50 17.03 -2.90
C GLU A 25 12.60 18.56 -2.85
N GLU A 26 13.36 19.13 -1.90
CA GLU A 26 13.61 20.57 -1.81
C GLU A 26 14.39 21.11 -3.02
N GLU A 27 15.41 20.40 -3.50
CA GLU A 27 16.26 20.82 -4.63
C GLU A 27 15.58 20.68 -6.01
N THR A 28 14.74 19.65 -6.15
CA THR A 28 14.18 19.23 -7.45
C THR A 28 12.71 19.55 -7.59
N GLY A 29 11.98 19.72 -6.47
CA GLY A 29 10.53 19.85 -6.44
C GLY A 29 9.78 18.55 -6.78
N VAL A 30 10.49 17.42 -6.86
CA VAL A 30 9.92 16.11 -7.21
C VAL A 30 9.67 15.31 -5.95
N SER A 31 8.45 14.81 -5.78
CA SER A 31 8.08 14.04 -4.59
C SER A 31 8.74 12.67 -4.58
N VAL A 32 9.01 12.14 -3.38
CA VAL A 32 9.61 10.82 -3.16
C VAL A 32 8.94 9.69 -3.95
N THR A 33 7.61 9.74 -4.08
CA THR A 33 6.87 8.71 -4.81
C THR A 33 7.00 8.79 -6.32
N ASP A 34 7.35 9.96 -6.85
CA ASP A 34 7.58 10.17 -8.28
C ASP A 34 9.03 9.80 -8.69
N LEU A 35 9.88 9.48 -7.71
CA LEU A 35 11.23 8.96 -7.92
C LEU A 35 11.24 7.52 -8.47
N GLN A 36 10.11 6.80 -8.39
CA GLN A 36 9.97 5.47 -8.99
C GLN A 36 9.54 5.59 -10.47
N GLY A 37 10.51 5.64 -11.40
CA GLY A 37 10.23 5.66 -12.85
C GLY A 37 11.26 6.38 -13.69
N ASN A 38 10.81 7.01 -14.80
CA ASN A 38 11.65 7.84 -15.68
C ASN A 38 12.09 9.13 -14.96
N MET A 39 13.06 9.01 -14.06
CA MET A 39 13.67 10.14 -13.37
C MET A 39 14.40 11.03 -14.38
N SER A 40 14.26 12.35 -14.22
CA SER A 40 15.10 13.29 -14.96
C SER A 40 16.55 13.16 -14.51
N MET A 41 17.51 13.48 -15.39
CA MET A 41 18.93 13.46 -15.04
C MET A 41 19.28 14.37 -13.86
N LYS A 42 18.54 15.48 -13.68
CA LYS A 42 18.69 16.37 -12.53
C LYS A 42 18.34 15.65 -11.22
N VAL A 43 17.20 14.94 -11.21
CA VAL A 43 16.73 14.18 -10.06
C VAL A 43 17.68 13.04 -9.72
N LEU A 44 18.10 12.27 -10.73
CA LEU A 44 19.02 11.16 -10.52
C LEU A 44 20.38 11.63 -9.96
N ARG A 45 20.90 12.77 -10.44
CA ARG A 45 22.14 13.36 -9.92
C ARG A 45 21.98 13.80 -8.46
N SER A 46 20.89 14.51 -8.14
CA SER A 46 20.61 14.95 -6.76
C SER A 46 20.41 13.76 -5.83
N LEU A 47 19.70 12.71 -6.25
CA LEU A 47 19.54 11.47 -5.48
C LEU A 47 20.86 10.81 -5.12
N LEU A 48 21.73 10.63 -6.11
CA LEU A 48 23.03 10.00 -5.90
C LEU A 48 23.93 10.86 -5.00
N TYR A 49 23.91 12.17 -5.19
CA TYR A 49 24.63 13.08 -4.32
C TYR A 49 24.15 13.04 -2.89
N ASN A 50 22.84 13.19 -2.68
CA ASN A 50 22.26 13.22 -1.35
C ASN A 50 22.34 11.86 -0.64
N GLY A 51 22.36 10.74 -1.37
CA GLY A 51 22.55 9.41 -0.80
C GLY A 51 24.02 9.05 -0.49
N ILE A 52 24.99 9.56 -1.28
CA ILE A 52 26.42 9.31 -1.05
C ILE A 52 27.02 10.30 -0.04
N LYS A 53 26.56 11.56 0.00
CA LYS A 53 27.13 12.59 0.88
C LYS A 53 27.03 12.23 2.37
N GLN A 54 26.12 11.35 2.73
CA GLN A 54 25.91 10.93 4.12
C GLN A 54 26.99 9.96 4.60
N THR A 55 27.46 9.08 3.72
CA THR A 55 28.52 8.10 3.98
C THR A 55 29.90 8.66 3.63
N SER A 56 29.97 9.56 2.64
CA SER A 56 31.20 10.20 2.14
C SER A 56 31.02 11.72 1.97
N PRO A 57 31.15 12.51 3.05
CA PRO A 57 30.93 13.97 3.04
C PRO A 57 31.85 14.77 2.10
N GLU A 58 32.98 14.20 1.71
CA GLU A 58 33.97 14.78 0.80
C GLU A 58 33.54 14.79 -0.68
N VAL A 59 32.48 14.06 -1.02
CA VAL A 59 31.98 13.97 -2.39
C VAL A 59 31.18 15.23 -2.73
N THR A 60 31.35 15.73 -3.96
CA THR A 60 30.62 16.91 -4.46
C THR A 60 29.59 16.51 -5.52
N GLU A 61 28.51 17.28 -5.65
CA GLU A 61 27.48 17.04 -6.68
C GLU A 61 28.10 17.09 -8.08
N THR A 62 29.04 18.00 -8.32
CA THR A 62 29.78 18.12 -9.59
C THR A 62 30.61 16.88 -9.90
N TYR A 63 31.23 16.27 -8.89
CA TYR A 63 31.97 15.03 -9.06
C TYR A 63 31.03 13.90 -9.50
N ILE A 64 29.89 13.74 -8.84
CA ILE A 64 28.90 12.73 -9.20
C ILE A 64 28.37 12.96 -10.62
N GLY A 65 27.98 14.20 -10.95
CA GLY A 65 27.50 14.55 -12.29
C GLY A 65 28.51 14.29 -13.41
N LYS A 66 29.82 14.41 -13.14
CA LYS A 66 30.88 14.12 -14.12
C LYS A 66 31.03 12.62 -14.40
N HIS A 67 30.75 11.78 -13.43
CA HIS A 67 30.98 10.33 -13.52
C HIS A 67 29.70 9.52 -13.79
N ILE A 68 28.52 10.14 -13.75
CA ILE A 68 27.27 9.56 -14.27
C ILE A 68 27.26 9.70 -15.80
N THR A 69 27.83 8.71 -16.49
CA THR A 69 27.70 8.58 -17.94
C THR A 69 26.43 7.81 -18.30
N ILE A 70 25.93 7.96 -19.53
CA ILE A 70 24.75 7.21 -20.03
C ILE A 70 24.96 5.69 -19.89
N GLN A 71 26.19 5.21 -20.05
CA GLN A 71 26.53 3.80 -19.90
C GLN A 71 26.32 3.33 -18.46
N LYS A 72 26.78 4.11 -17.47
CA LYS A 72 26.61 3.81 -16.04
C LYS A 72 25.18 3.96 -15.56
N LEU A 73 24.31 4.71 -16.25
CA LEU A 73 22.89 4.82 -15.87
C LEU A 73 22.20 3.45 -15.82
N ASN A 74 22.53 2.54 -16.74
CA ASN A 74 21.93 1.21 -16.78
C ASN A 74 22.31 0.35 -15.57
N GLU A 75 23.47 0.61 -14.97
CA GLU A 75 23.96 -0.09 -13.77
C GLU A 75 23.43 0.56 -12.49
N ILE A 76 23.33 1.89 -12.47
CA ILE A 76 22.92 2.66 -11.29
C ILE A 76 21.39 2.63 -11.08
N THR A 77 20.62 2.70 -12.16
CA THR A 77 19.14 2.74 -12.09
C THR A 77 18.53 1.55 -11.33
N PRO A 78 18.92 0.28 -11.55
CA PRO A 78 18.36 -0.83 -10.78
C PRO A 78 18.71 -0.75 -9.29
N ILE A 79 19.93 -0.34 -8.95
CA ILE A 79 20.37 -0.17 -7.55
C ILE A 79 19.55 0.92 -6.86
N LEU A 80 19.31 2.05 -7.53
CA LEU A 80 18.45 3.13 -7.03
C LEU A 80 17.00 2.65 -6.84
N ASN A 81 16.44 1.93 -7.81
CA ASN A 81 15.08 1.41 -7.72
C ASN A 81 14.93 0.41 -6.57
N GLU A 82 15.93 -0.45 -6.34
CA GLU A 82 15.95 -1.36 -5.20
C GLU A 82 16.05 -0.60 -3.87
N SER A 83 16.91 0.42 -3.82
CA SER A 83 17.10 1.28 -2.64
C SER A 83 15.82 2.05 -2.26
N LEU A 84 15.06 2.50 -3.26
CA LEU A 84 13.78 3.20 -3.07
C LEU A 84 12.62 2.25 -2.73
N GLY A 85 12.88 0.95 -2.52
CA GLY A 85 11.85 -0.02 -2.18
C GLY A 85 10.92 -0.33 -3.35
N GLY A 86 11.46 -0.45 -4.57
CA GLY A 86 10.74 -0.92 -5.77
C GLY A 86 10.25 -2.36 -5.66
N SER A 87 9.34 -2.62 -4.72
CA SER A 87 8.63 -3.88 -4.52
C SER A 87 7.28 -3.83 -5.26
N LYS A 88 6.88 -4.97 -5.81
CA LYS A 88 5.74 -5.14 -6.74
C LYS A 88 4.44 -4.47 -6.27
N LYS A 89 4.13 -3.31 -6.86
CA LYS A 89 2.82 -2.81 -7.32
C LYS A 89 1.60 -3.58 -6.75
N LEU A 90 1.24 -3.34 -5.49
CA LEU A 90 0.02 -3.92 -4.91
C LEU A 90 -1.02 -2.91 -4.40
N ILE A 91 -0.71 -1.60 -4.37
CA ILE A 91 -1.70 -0.60 -3.95
C ILE A 91 -1.61 0.59 -4.90
N ARG A 92 -2.75 1.07 -5.41
CA ARG A 92 -2.86 2.26 -6.27
C ARG A 92 -2.15 3.42 -5.57
N SER A 93 -0.96 3.79 -6.06
CA SER A 93 -0.13 4.82 -5.44
C SER A 93 -0.76 6.19 -5.69
N ARG A 94 -1.40 6.74 -4.66
CA ARG A 94 -1.45 8.18 -4.51
C ARG A 94 -0.01 8.61 -4.19
N SER A 95 0.49 9.65 -4.85
CA SER A 95 1.78 10.22 -4.48
C SER A 95 1.75 10.63 -3.01
N MET A 96 2.75 10.18 -2.26
CA MET A 96 2.81 10.34 -0.81
C MET A 96 3.68 11.56 -0.55
N THR A 97 3.08 12.61 -0.01
CA THR A 97 3.78 13.86 0.28
C THR A 97 4.64 13.72 1.54
N TRP A 98 5.58 14.63 1.73
CA TRP A 98 6.37 14.69 2.97
C TRP A 98 5.51 14.73 4.25
N GLU A 99 4.39 15.46 4.20
CA GLU A 99 3.44 15.51 5.31
C GLU A 99 2.69 14.18 5.52
N ASP A 100 2.46 13.42 4.45
CA ASP A 100 1.93 12.07 4.57
C ASP A 100 2.96 11.14 5.23
N ILE A 101 4.25 11.23 4.88
CA ILE A 101 5.33 10.45 5.50
C ILE A 101 5.43 10.74 6.99
N LYS A 102 5.43 12.02 7.40
CA LYS A 102 5.42 12.39 8.84
C LYS A 102 4.17 11.87 9.54
N ARG A 103 3.00 12.04 8.93
CA ARG A 103 1.72 11.57 9.50
C ARG A 103 1.73 10.04 9.69
N ILE A 104 2.26 9.31 8.72
CA ILE A 104 2.37 7.84 8.78
C ILE A 104 3.44 7.44 9.80
N GLY A 105 4.63 8.00 9.73
CA GLY A 105 5.74 7.68 10.63
C GLY A 105 5.39 7.94 12.09
N TYR A 106 5.00 9.18 12.43
CA TYR A 106 4.71 9.57 13.81
C TYR A 106 3.35 9.09 14.30
N GLY A 107 2.36 9.02 13.41
CA GLY A 107 1.00 8.63 13.78
C GLY A 107 0.78 7.13 13.69
N LEU A 108 0.86 6.59 12.47
CA LEU A 108 0.49 5.21 12.17
C LEU A 108 1.51 4.20 12.72
N LEU A 109 2.80 4.46 12.49
CA LEU A 109 3.90 3.58 12.88
C LEU A 109 4.48 3.92 14.27
N ASN A 110 4.05 5.06 14.85
CA ASN A 110 4.51 5.56 16.15
C ASN A 110 6.04 5.63 16.28
N LEU A 111 6.72 5.94 15.18
CA LEU A 111 8.18 6.13 15.13
C LEU A 111 8.54 7.47 15.75
N LYS A 112 9.67 7.53 16.45
CA LYS A 112 10.25 8.80 16.89
C LYS A 112 10.93 9.50 15.71
N PRO A 113 11.12 10.83 15.77
CA PRO A 113 11.88 11.57 14.75
C PRO A 113 13.26 10.98 14.47
N LYS A 114 13.96 10.53 15.52
CA LYS A 114 15.28 9.91 15.37
C LYS A 114 15.22 8.60 14.58
N GLU A 115 14.26 7.73 14.92
CA GLU A 115 14.06 6.43 14.28
C GLU A 115 13.68 6.63 12.81
N LEU A 116 12.69 7.49 12.56
CA LEU A 116 12.18 7.78 11.22
C LEU A 116 13.27 8.32 10.28
N PHE A 117 14.10 9.25 10.73
CA PHE A 117 15.03 9.95 9.82
C PHE A 117 16.43 9.36 9.75
N TYR A 118 16.87 8.62 10.76
CA TYR A 118 18.27 8.18 10.85
C TYR A 118 18.45 6.67 10.99
N GLU A 119 17.44 5.94 11.46
CA GLU A 119 17.63 4.53 11.81
C GLU A 119 16.95 3.58 10.81
N ILE A 120 15.98 4.07 10.04
CA ILE A 120 15.26 3.25 9.05
C ILE A 120 15.59 3.68 7.63
N SER A 121 15.74 2.70 6.74
CA SER A 121 15.82 2.96 5.31
C SER A 121 14.44 3.26 4.74
N VAL A 122 14.39 3.90 3.57
CA VAL A 122 13.13 4.14 2.83
C VAL A 122 12.42 2.83 2.50
N LYS A 123 13.20 1.79 2.18
CA LYS A 123 12.71 0.45 1.95
C LYS A 123 12.02 -0.10 3.21
N ASP A 124 12.68 -0.04 4.36
CA ASP A 124 12.10 -0.54 5.62
C ASP A 124 10.84 0.25 5.99
N PHE A 125 10.84 1.57 5.80
CA PHE A 125 9.66 2.41 6.02
C PHE A 125 8.48 1.96 5.14
N ASN A 126 8.72 1.75 3.85
CA ASN A 126 7.69 1.28 2.91
C ASN A 126 7.19 -0.12 3.28
N GLU A 127 8.08 -1.04 3.63
CA GLU A 127 7.71 -2.39 4.07
C GLU A 127 6.87 -2.36 5.35
N MET A 128 7.23 -1.53 6.33
CA MET A 128 6.43 -1.32 7.54
C MET A 128 5.05 -0.74 7.25
N TYR A 129 4.98 0.25 6.35
CA TYR A 129 3.72 0.85 5.93
C TYR A 129 2.82 -0.14 5.20
N GLU A 130 3.36 -0.90 4.24
CA GLU A 130 2.64 -1.96 3.54
C GLU A 130 2.14 -3.05 4.49
N ALA A 131 2.99 -3.48 5.43
CA ALA A 131 2.60 -4.44 6.46
C ALA A 131 1.46 -3.92 7.33
N HIS A 132 1.48 -2.64 7.70
CA HIS A 132 0.39 -2.03 8.46
C HIS A 132 -0.91 -1.97 7.65
N LEU A 133 -0.86 -1.53 6.39
CA LEU A 133 -2.04 -1.51 5.52
C LEU A 133 -2.62 -2.90 5.33
N PHE A 134 -1.77 -3.89 5.16
CA PHE A 134 -2.15 -5.29 5.05
C PHE A 134 -2.84 -5.79 6.32
N GLN A 135 -2.26 -5.53 7.50
CA GLN A 135 -2.85 -5.91 8.78
C GLN A 135 -4.23 -5.29 8.97
N ARG A 136 -4.38 -4.00 8.64
CA ARG A 136 -5.67 -3.32 8.71
C ARG A 136 -6.70 -3.94 7.75
N ALA A 137 -6.30 -4.23 6.52
CA ALA A 137 -7.17 -4.87 5.53
C ALA A 137 -7.61 -6.26 6.01
N TRP A 138 -6.72 -7.01 6.67
CA TRP A 138 -7.07 -8.27 7.30
C TRP A 138 -8.10 -8.08 8.42
N ASP A 139 -7.86 -7.16 9.34
CA ASP A 139 -8.73 -6.93 10.50
C ASP A 139 -10.14 -6.51 10.07
N ASP A 140 -10.23 -5.65 9.05
CA ASP A 140 -11.49 -5.26 8.42
C ASP A 140 -12.21 -6.47 7.79
N ASP A 141 -11.49 -7.32 7.07
CA ASP A 141 -12.04 -8.54 6.45
C ASP A 141 -12.54 -9.54 7.51
N SER A 142 -11.75 -9.75 8.57
CA SER A 142 -12.13 -10.58 9.72
C SER A 142 -13.38 -10.05 10.41
N THR A 143 -13.49 -8.74 10.56
CA THR A 143 -14.67 -8.08 11.13
C THR A 143 -15.89 -8.31 10.25
N ASN A 144 -15.77 -8.08 8.94
CA ASN A 144 -16.85 -8.31 7.98
C ASN A 144 -17.30 -9.77 7.96
N HIS A 145 -16.36 -10.72 8.04
CA HIS A 145 -16.68 -12.15 8.12
C HIS A 145 -17.47 -12.49 9.39
N ARG A 146 -17.09 -11.94 10.55
CA ARG A 146 -17.84 -12.13 11.81
C ARG A 146 -19.24 -11.53 11.71
N THR A 147 -19.38 -10.34 11.15
CA THR A 147 -20.69 -9.69 10.95
C THR A 147 -21.57 -10.51 10.00
N ALA A 148 -21.01 -11.03 8.91
CA ALA A 148 -21.73 -11.90 7.99
C ALA A 148 -22.18 -13.21 8.67
N TRP A 149 -21.33 -13.80 9.51
CA TRP A 149 -21.68 -14.98 10.30
C TRP A 149 -22.83 -14.71 11.28
N GLN A 150 -22.77 -13.61 12.05
CA GLN A 150 -23.84 -13.21 12.96
C GLN A 150 -25.16 -12.95 12.21
N THR A 151 -25.07 -12.26 11.07
CA THR A 151 -26.22 -11.95 10.23
C THR A 151 -26.87 -13.21 9.67
N SER A 152 -26.08 -14.19 9.21
CA SER A 152 -26.56 -15.50 8.77
C SER A 152 -27.36 -16.21 9.87
N HIS A 153 -26.86 -16.22 11.11
CA HIS A 153 -27.57 -16.82 12.25
C HIS A 153 -28.90 -16.12 12.54
N ILE A 154 -28.91 -14.79 12.59
CA ILE A 154 -30.13 -14.01 12.83
C ILE A 154 -31.17 -14.31 11.74
N LEU A 155 -30.76 -14.27 10.46
CA LEU A 155 -31.67 -14.53 9.34
C LEU A 155 -32.21 -15.96 9.35
N ASN A 156 -31.38 -16.95 9.67
CA ASN A 156 -31.81 -18.34 9.76
C ASN A 156 -32.73 -18.57 10.97
N GLY A 157 -32.49 -17.88 12.09
CA GLY A 157 -33.38 -17.88 13.25
C GLY A 157 -34.76 -17.31 12.92
N ILE A 158 -34.82 -16.17 12.23
CA ILE A 158 -36.06 -15.55 11.75
C ILE A 158 -36.79 -16.45 10.75
N LYS A 159 -36.07 -17.08 9.82
CA LYS A 159 -36.68 -18.01 8.85
C LYS A 159 -37.31 -19.22 9.54
N SER A 160 -36.63 -19.77 10.54
CA SER A 160 -37.09 -20.92 11.31
C SER A 160 -38.36 -20.58 12.10
N SER A 161 -38.41 -19.41 12.74
CA SER A 161 -39.61 -18.97 13.47
C SER A 161 -40.79 -18.64 12.54
N ALA A 162 -40.53 -18.17 11.32
CA ALA A 162 -41.54 -17.91 10.29
C ALA A 162 -42.02 -19.17 9.52
N GLY A 163 -41.51 -20.36 9.84
CA GLY A 163 -41.91 -21.63 9.20
C GLY A 163 -41.50 -21.77 7.73
N SER A 164 -40.52 -20.99 7.26
CA SER A 164 -40.07 -21.02 5.87
C SER A 164 -39.16 -22.23 5.59
N LYS A 165 -39.48 -23.01 4.55
CA LYS A 165 -38.66 -24.16 4.08
C LYS A 165 -37.51 -23.78 3.15
N SER A 166 -37.20 -22.50 2.99
CA SER A 166 -36.11 -22.05 2.10
C SER A 166 -34.74 -22.49 2.62
N LYS A 167 -33.77 -22.69 1.71
CA LYS A 167 -32.38 -23.02 2.06
C LYS A 167 -31.81 -22.03 3.10
N ASN A 168 -31.03 -22.56 4.05
CA ASN A 168 -30.27 -21.76 5.02
C ASN A 168 -29.33 -20.81 4.28
N ILE A 169 -29.21 -19.59 4.81
CA ILE A 169 -28.27 -18.58 4.30
C ILE A 169 -26.91 -18.90 4.90
N GLU A 170 -25.93 -19.22 4.06
CA GLU A 170 -24.55 -19.45 4.48
C GLU A 170 -23.77 -18.13 4.54
N VAL A 171 -22.67 -18.07 5.31
CA VAL A 171 -21.84 -16.86 5.43
C VAL A 171 -21.35 -16.37 4.07
N LYS A 172 -20.93 -17.30 3.21
CA LYS A 172 -20.44 -17.01 1.85
C LYS A 172 -21.50 -16.41 0.92
N ASP A 173 -22.79 -16.56 1.25
CA ASP A 173 -23.87 -15.93 0.49
C ASP A 173 -23.98 -14.43 0.82
N ILE A 174 -23.41 -13.99 1.95
CA ILE A 174 -23.41 -12.61 2.46
C ILE A 174 -22.06 -11.94 2.19
N TYR A 175 -20.95 -12.64 2.46
CA TYR A 175 -19.61 -12.10 2.36
C TYR A 175 -18.57 -13.19 2.05
N GLU A 176 -17.68 -12.91 1.11
CA GLU A 176 -16.55 -13.77 0.74
C GLU A 176 -15.25 -13.07 1.15
N SER A 177 -14.51 -13.70 2.07
CA SER A 177 -13.24 -13.18 2.59
C SER A 177 -12.19 -13.12 1.47
N ARG A 178 -11.38 -12.06 1.48
CA ARG A 178 -10.25 -11.88 0.56
C ARG A 178 -8.98 -12.56 1.06
N PHE A 179 -8.97 -13.05 2.29
CA PHE A 179 -7.81 -13.64 2.94
C PHE A 179 -8.08 -15.10 3.31
N ASP A 180 -7.06 -15.94 3.27
CA ASP A 180 -7.16 -17.30 3.83
C ASP A 180 -6.94 -17.30 5.35
N VAL A 181 -7.09 -18.46 5.99
CA VAL A 181 -6.92 -18.63 7.44
C VAL A 181 -5.49 -18.27 7.90
N GLY A 182 -4.51 -18.31 6.98
CA GLY A 182 -3.13 -17.93 7.21
C GLY A 182 -2.80 -16.51 6.75
N GLY A 183 -3.79 -15.74 6.29
CA GLY A 183 -3.61 -14.36 5.87
C GLY A 183 -3.25 -14.09 4.44
N ARG A 184 -3.06 -15.12 3.64
CA ARG A 184 -2.61 -14.90 2.27
C ARG A 184 -3.79 -14.36 1.48
N ILE A 185 -3.51 -13.37 0.62
CA ILE A 185 -4.48 -12.82 -0.30
C ILE A 185 -4.93 -13.97 -1.20
N GLN A 186 -6.22 -14.29 -1.16
CA GLN A 186 -6.82 -15.21 -2.11
C GLN A 186 -7.03 -14.46 -3.43
N ASP A 187 -6.81 -15.15 -4.56
CA ASP A 187 -7.06 -14.57 -5.87
C ASP A 187 -8.58 -14.42 -6.09
N VAL A 188 -9.14 -13.28 -5.67
CA VAL A 188 -10.57 -12.98 -5.75
C VAL A 188 -10.95 -12.39 -7.12
N SER A 189 -10.09 -12.51 -8.14
CA SER A 189 -10.23 -11.88 -9.47
C SER A 189 -11.53 -12.20 -10.23
N LYS A 190 -12.41 -13.06 -9.70
CA LYS A 190 -13.66 -13.47 -10.35
C LYS A 190 -14.95 -13.02 -9.67
N ARG A 191 -14.94 -12.41 -8.48
CA ARG A 191 -16.19 -11.97 -7.80
C ARG A 191 -16.02 -10.64 -7.05
N GLU A 192 -16.95 -9.71 -7.26
CA GLU A 192 -17.09 -8.54 -6.40
C GLU A 192 -17.33 -9.00 -4.96
N THR A 193 -16.65 -8.40 -3.98
CA THR A 193 -16.66 -8.81 -2.55
C THR A 193 -18.04 -8.72 -1.91
N PHE A 194 -18.96 -8.01 -2.56
CA PHE A 194 -20.38 -8.01 -2.26
C PHE A 194 -21.15 -8.42 -3.51
N THR A 195 -22.02 -9.42 -3.38
CA THR A 195 -23.01 -9.74 -4.40
C THR A 195 -23.98 -8.55 -4.52
N LYS A 196 -23.87 -7.78 -5.61
CA LYS A 196 -24.85 -6.74 -5.93
C LYS A 196 -26.23 -7.37 -6.05
N ILE A 197 -27.13 -7.00 -5.13
CA ILE A 197 -28.54 -7.38 -5.22
C ILE A 197 -29.15 -6.57 -6.37
N ASP A 198 -29.72 -7.25 -7.36
CA ASP A 198 -30.43 -6.62 -8.47
C ASP A 198 -31.56 -5.73 -7.93
N GLU A 199 -31.48 -4.44 -8.24
CA GLU A 199 -32.40 -3.41 -7.78
C GLU A 199 -33.83 -3.69 -8.23
N LYS A 200 -34.01 -4.27 -9.43
CA LYS A 200 -35.34 -4.67 -9.94
C LYS A 200 -35.93 -5.79 -9.10
N TYR A 201 -35.11 -6.74 -8.67
CA TYR A 201 -35.54 -7.84 -7.81
C TYR A 201 -35.98 -7.31 -6.43
N LYS A 202 -35.22 -6.38 -5.85
CA LYS A 202 -35.55 -5.73 -4.56
C LYS A 202 -36.89 -4.98 -4.63
N GLN A 203 -37.09 -4.17 -5.67
CA GLN A 203 -38.34 -3.42 -5.85
C GLN A 203 -39.56 -4.34 -6.05
N LYS A 204 -39.38 -5.47 -6.75
CA LYS A 204 -40.44 -6.47 -6.93
C LYS A 204 -40.83 -7.12 -5.61
N GLN A 205 -39.86 -7.51 -4.78
CA GLN A 205 -40.14 -8.07 -3.46
C GLN A 205 -40.81 -7.05 -2.53
N LEU A 206 -40.36 -5.79 -2.55
CA LEU A 206 -40.94 -4.72 -1.76
C LEU A 206 -42.42 -4.49 -2.11
N LYS A 207 -42.76 -4.37 -3.41
CA LYS A 207 -44.16 -4.23 -3.86
C LYS A 207 -45.02 -5.43 -3.47
N SER A 208 -44.48 -6.64 -3.55
CA SER A 208 -45.15 -7.87 -3.10
C SER A 208 -45.45 -7.85 -1.59
N LEU A 209 -44.52 -7.36 -0.78
CA LEU A 209 -44.70 -7.27 0.68
C LEU A 209 -45.74 -6.22 1.05
N ILE A 210 -45.71 -5.05 0.40
CA ILE A 210 -46.70 -3.98 0.60
C ILE A 210 -48.11 -4.48 0.28
N SER A 211 -48.31 -5.14 -0.86
CA SER A 211 -49.66 -5.62 -1.24
C SER A 211 -50.20 -6.73 -0.33
N LYS A 212 -49.32 -7.53 0.28
CA LYS A 212 -49.71 -8.51 1.31
C LYS A 212 -50.11 -7.83 2.62
N PHE A 213 -49.47 -6.72 2.96
CA PHE A 213 -49.77 -5.96 4.17
C PHE A 213 -51.10 -5.22 4.04
N ASP A 214 -51.37 -4.61 2.88
CA ASP A 214 -52.62 -3.88 2.61
C ASP A 214 -53.84 -4.81 2.53
N LYS A 215 -53.66 -6.08 2.15
CA LYS A 215 -54.75 -7.08 2.16
C LYS A 215 -55.11 -7.61 3.55
N GLY A 216 -54.29 -7.32 4.57
CA GLY A 216 -54.50 -7.75 5.95
C GLY A 216 -55.10 -6.69 6.86
N ARG A 217 -55.34 -5.48 6.35
CA ARG A 217 -56.19 -4.43 6.97
C ARG A 217 -57.58 -4.47 6.34
#